data_AF-A0A7R9DPV3-F1
#
_entry.id   AF-A0A7R9DPV3-F1
#
_cell.length_a   1.000
_cell.length_b   1.000
_cell.length_c   1.000
_cell.angle_alpha   90.00
_cell.angle_beta   90.00
_cell.angle_gamma   90.00
#
_symmetry.space_group_name_H-M   'P 1'
#
loop_
_entity.id
_entity.type
_entity.pdbx_description
1 polymer ?
#
loop_
_entity_poly.entity_id
_entity_poly.type
_entity_poly.pdbx_seq_one_letter_code
_entity_poly.pdbx_strand_id
1 'polypeptide(L)'
;MTPTLNGQLIAALYDYQPPTNDTQPTLAWLSVMQEAHINLRRIDLPLCCSTLPRLFSTLTQLWMSEKPEIRNGTTLTLKAVILDCLPLACSPELFPRNEQLLAKMFNTVENGLKYQFNVAWNHVLLVLAAMFEVH
;
A
#
# COMPACT_ATOMS: atom_id res chain seq x y z
N MET A 1 -4.66 -21.54 7.76
CA MET A 1 -5.67 -20.50 7.43
C MET A 1 -5.96 -20.60 5.95
N THR A 2 -7.22 -20.51 5.54
CA THR A 2 -7.58 -20.50 4.11
C THR A 2 -7.37 -19.09 3.53
N PRO A 3 -7.06 -18.94 2.23
CA PRO A 3 -6.90 -17.63 1.59
C PRO A 3 -8.10 -16.70 1.79
N THR A 4 -9.31 -17.25 1.76
CA THR A 4 -10.57 -16.52 1.98
C THR A 4 -10.66 -15.91 3.37
N LEU A 5 -10.21 -16.61 4.41
CA LEU A 5 -10.22 -16.10 5.78
C LEU A 5 -9.22 -14.95 5.95
N ASN A 6 -8.06 -15.02 5.30
CA ASN A 6 -7.09 -13.92 5.31
C ASN A 6 -7.62 -12.68 4.58
N GLY A 7 -8.31 -12.86 3.46
CA GLY A 7 -8.98 -11.76 2.77
C GLY A 7 -10.04 -11.09 3.64
N GLN A 8 -10.85 -11.88 4.36
CA GLN A 8 -11.85 -11.37 5.31
C GLN A 8 -11.21 -10.64 6.50
N LEU A 9 -10.10 -11.16 7.03
CA LEU A 9 -9.36 -10.50 8.11
C LEU A 9 -8.79 -9.15 7.65
N ILE A 10 -8.19 -9.08 6.46
CA ILE A 10 -7.73 -7.82 5.87
C ILE A 10 -8.88 -6.85 5.70
N ALA A 11 -10.04 -7.31 5.23
CA ALA A 11 -11.22 -6.47 5.09
C ALA A 11 -11.65 -5.87 6.44
N ALA A 12 -11.70 -6.70 7.49
CA ALA A 12 -12.03 -6.25 8.85
C ALA A 12 -11.01 -5.26 9.41
N LEU A 13 -9.71 -5.43 9.13
CA LEU A 13 -8.66 -4.51 9.60
C LEU A 13 -8.85 -3.07 9.11
N TYR A 14 -9.44 -2.86 7.93
CA TYR A 14 -9.75 -1.51 7.46
C TYR A 14 -10.84 -0.82 8.29
N ASP A 15 -11.78 -1.58 8.86
CA ASP A 15 -12.84 -1.02 9.71
C ASP A 15 -12.29 -0.53 11.07
N TYR A 16 -11.08 -0.97 11.42
CA TYR A 16 -10.34 -0.55 12.61
C TYR A 16 -9.22 0.45 12.31
N GLN A 17 -9.26 1.14 11.17
CA GLN A 17 -8.30 2.21 10.88
C GLN A 17 -8.35 3.28 12.00
N PRO A 18 -7.23 3.55 12.69
CA PRO A 18 -7.22 4.52 13.78
C PRO A 18 -7.44 5.96 13.27
N PRO A 19 -7.86 6.87 14.16
CA PRO A 19 -7.85 8.30 13.90
C PRO A 19 -6.46 8.78 13.44
N THR A 20 -6.40 9.61 12.41
CA THR A 20 -5.13 10.06 11.78
C THR A 20 -4.31 11.01 12.64
N ASN A 21 -4.83 11.45 13.78
CA ASN A 21 -4.14 12.22 14.81
C ASN A 21 -3.44 11.34 15.85
N ASP A 22 -3.79 10.06 15.94
CA ASP A 22 -3.24 9.12 16.90
C ASP A 22 -2.04 8.37 16.30
N THR A 23 -0.86 8.93 16.49
CA THR A 23 0.40 8.44 15.89
C THR A 23 0.68 6.98 16.22
N GLN A 24 0.70 6.60 17.50
CA GLN A 24 1.07 5.24 17.91
C GLN A 24 0.09 4.17 17.37
N PRO A 25 -1.23 4.32 17.54
CA PRO A 25 -2.21 3.41 16.91
C PRO A 25 -2.05 3.34 15.39
N THR A 26 -1.87 4.47 14.71
CA THR A 26 -1.73 4.48 13.24
C THR A 26 -0.47 3.73 12.79
N LEU A 27 0.67 3.91 13.47
CA LEU A 27 1.90 3.17 13.16
C LEU A 27 1.76 1.67 13.41
N ALA A 28 1.08 1.28 14.49
CA ALA A 28 0.78 -0.12 14.76
C ALA A 28 -0.13 -0.71 13.67
N TRP A 29 -1.18 0.00 13.29
CA TRP A 29 -2.09 -0.40 12.22
C TRP A 29 -1.38 -0.53 10.87
N LEU A 30 -0.52 0.43 10.50
CA LEU A 30 0.32 0.36 9.31
C LEU A 30 1.17 -0.91 9.26
N SER A 31 1.79 -1.26 10.40
CA SER A 31 2.61 -2.47 10.53
C SER A 31 1.77 -3.75 10.32
N VAL A 32 0.57 -3.79 10.89
CA VAL A 32 -0.36 -4.92 10.70
C VAL A 32 -0.81 -5.02 9.24
N MET A 33 -1.14 -3.91 8.60
CA MET A 33 -1.54 -3.88 7.19
C MET A 33 -0.43 -4.33 6.25
N GLN A 34 0.82 -3.92 6.53
CA GLN A 34 2.00 -4.38 5.82
C GLN A 34 2.12 -5.91 5.86
N GLU A 35 2.18 -6.46 7.07
CA GLU A 35 2.36 -7.90 7.28
C GLU A 35 1.19 -8.70 6.72
N ALA A 36 -0.04 -8.19 6.82
CA ALA A 36 -1.20 -8.87 6.26
C ALA A 36 -1.11 -9.01 4.74
N HIS A 37 -0.69 -7.98 4.00
CA HIS A 37 -0.55 -8.05 2.54
C HIS A 37 0.65 -8.89 2.12
N ILE A 38 1.80 -8.77 2.80
CA ILE A 38 2.99 -9.59 2.50
C ILE A 38 2.69 -11.07 2.75
N ASN A 39 2.00 -11.41 3.83
CA ASN A 39 1.60 -12.79 4.10
C ASN A 39 0.53 -13.27 3.13
N LEU A 40 -0.44 -12.43 2.75
CA LEU A 40 -1.43 -12.80 1.74
C LEU A 40 -0.77 -13.10 0.39
N ARG A 41 0.21 -12.31 -0.03
CA ARG A 41 0.99 -12.57 -1.26
C ARG A 41 1.63 -13.96 -1.27
N ARG A 42 2.12 -14.45 -0.12
CA ARG A 42 2.75 -15.77 0.01
C ARG A 42 1.74 -16.92 -0.12
N ILE A 43 0.48 -16.67 0.22
CA ILE A 43 -0.58 -17.68 0.30
C ILE A 43 -1.42 -17.69 -0.97
N ASP A 44 -1.76 -16.51 -1.49
CA ASP A 44 -2.63 -16.29 -2.65
C ASP A 44 -2.27 -14.96 -3.32
N LEU A 45 -1.37 -15.02 -4.31
CA LEU A 45 -0.90 -13.86 -5.06
C LEU A 45 -2.05 -13.17 -5.83
N PRO A 46 -2.93 -13.85 -6.58
CA PRO A 46 -4.07 -13.22 -7.23
C PRO A 46 -4.96 -12.43 -6.26
N LEU A 47 -5.30 -13.02 -5.11
CA LEU A 47 -6.10 -12.34 -4.10
C LEU A 47 -5.35 -11.12 -3.53
N CYS A 48 -4.05 -11.24 -3.25
CA CYS A 48 -3.23 -10.11 -2.83
C CYS A 48 -3.27 -8.98 -3.87
N CYS A 49 -3.01 -9.27 -5.14
CA CYS A 49 -3.02 -8.26 -6.21
C CYS A 49 -4.36 -7.51 -6.27
N SER A 50 -5.48 -8.21 -6.05
CA SER A 50 -6.81 -7.59 -6.04
C SER A 50 -7.06 -6.63 -4.87
N THR A 51 -6.37 -6.82 -3.72
CA THR A 51 -6.55 -5.99 -2.52
C THR A 51 -5.60 -4.80 -2.45
N LEU A 52 -4.45 -4.86 -3.12
CA LEU A 52 -3.43 -3.80 -3.12
C LEU A 52 -3.96 -2.41 -3.54
N PRO A 53 -4.84 -2.25 -4.55
CA PRO A 53 -5.35 -0.92 -4.90
C PRO A 53 -6.09 -0.22 -3.77
N ARG A 54 -6.80 -0.97 -2.92
CA ARG A 54 -7.45 -0.42 -1.72
C ARG A 54 -6.40 0.05 -0.72
N LEU A 55 -5.37 -0.77 -0.47
CA LEU A 55 -4.28 -0.41 0.42
C LEU A 55 -3.63 0.90 -0.01
N PHE A 56 -3.22 1.01 -1.27
CA PHE A 56 -2.59 2.22 -1.82
C PHE A 56 -3.51 3.43 -1.64
N SER A 57 -4.78 3.30 -1.98
CA SER A 57 -5.74 4.42 -1.87
C SER A 57 -5.93 4.88 -0.43
N THR A 58 -5.96 3.94 0.53
CA THR A 58 -6.09 4.26 1.95
C THR A 58 -4.80 4.90 2.50
N LEU A 59 -3.65 4.30 2.20
CA LEU A 59 -2.38 4.75 2.78
C LEU A 59 -1.95 6.12 2.24
N THR A 60 -2.13 6.41 0.95
CA THR A 60 -1.76 7.73 0.41
C THR A 60 -2.52 8.89 1.06
N GLN A 61 -3.72 8.67 1.63
CA GLN A 61 -4.43 9.71 2.39
C GLN A 61 -3.69 10.11 3.67
N LEU A 62 -2.95 9.17 4.30
CA LEU A 62 -2.21 9.43 5.53
C LEU A 62 -1.03 10.39 5.33
N TRP A 63 -0.62 10.65 4.09
CA TRP A 63 0.35 11.70 3.77
C TRP A 63 -0.14 13.11 4.07
N MET A 64 -1.45 13.34 4.19
CA MET A 64 -2.00 14.62 4.64
C MET A 64 -1.92 14.81 6.16
N SER A 65 -1.47 13.80 6.93
CA SER A 65 -1.28 13.96 8.37
C SER A 65 -0.22 15.02 8.66
N GLU A 66 -0.48 15.87 9.65
CA GLU A 66 0.50 16.84 10.15
C GLU A 66 1.69 16.16 10.85
N LYS A 67 1.51 14.90 11.30
CA LYS A 67 2.53 14.14 12.02
C LYS A 67 3.56 13.54 11.05
N PRO A 68 4.84 13.98 11.06
CA PRO A 68 5.87 13.44 10.18
C PRO A 68 6.08 11.94 10.35
N GLU A 69 5.88 11.42 11.56
CA GLU A 69 5.98 9.99 11.88
C GLU A 69 4.96 9.16 11.09
N ILE A 70 3.72 9.66 10.98
CA ILE A 70 2.66 8.99 10.21
C ILE A 70 3.01 9.00 8.72
N ARG A 71 3.49 10.13 8.19
CA ARG A 71 3.90 10.21 6.78
C ARG A 71 5.06 9.27 6.47
N ASN A 72 6.07 9.24 7.35
CA ASN A 72 7.21 8.33 7.26
C ASN A 72 6.78 6.86 7.31
N GLY A 73 5.98 6.49 8.30
CA GLY A 73 5.46 5.13 8.45
C GLY A 73 4.67 4.68 7.22
N THR A 74 3.81 5.56 6.70
CA THR A 74 3.03 5.32 5.48
C THR A 74 3.93 5.02 4.28
N THR A 75 4.97 5.83 4.07
CA THR A 75 5.94 5.62 3.00
C THR A 75 6.71 4.31 3.15
N LEU A 76 7.18 4.00 4.36
CA LEU A 76 7.91 2.77 4.62
C LEU A 76 7.04 1.54 4.37
N THR A 77 5.78 1.55 4.82
CA THR A 77 4.83 0.48 4.56
C THR A 77 4.54 0.30 3.08
N LEU A 78 4.28 1.38 2.34
CA LEU A 78 4.07 1.30 0.89
C LEU A 78 5.30 0.73 0.18
N LYS A 79 6.51 1.20 0.53
CA LYS A 79 7.75 0.67 -0.05
C LYS A 79 7.94 -0.81 0.23
N ALA A 80 7.73 -1.26 1.46
CA ALA A 80 7.85 -2.67 1.83
C ALA A 80 6.88 -3.54 1.00
N VAL A 81 5.61 -3.15 0.92
CA VAL A 81 4.61 -3.88 0.14
C VAL A 81 4.94 -3.86 -1.36
N ILE A 82 5.44 -2.74 -1.90
CA ILE A 82 5.90 -2.64 -3.29
C ILE A 82 7.00 -3.67 -3.57
N LEU A 83 8.05 -3.66 -2.76
CA LEU A 83 9.23 -4.51 -2.97
C LEU A 83 8.92 -6.01 -2.77
N ASP A 84 8.00 -6.36 -1.87
CA ASP A 84 7.64 -7.76 -1.64
C ASP A 84 6.58 -8.30 -2.61
N CYS A 85 5.59 -7.47 -2.99
CA CYS A 85 4.41 -7.95 -3.71
C CYS A 85 4.47 -7.68 -5.22
N LEU A 86 4.99 -6.53 -5.66
CA LEU A 86 4.93 -6.15 -7.07
C LEU A 86 5.88 -6.94 -8.00
N PRO A 87 7.08 -7.43 -7.62
CA PRO A 87 7.96 -8.12 -8.56
C PRO A 87 7.30 -9.34 -9.23
N LEU A 88 6.54 -10.12 -8.45
CA LEU A 88 5.79 -11.26 -9.03
C LEU A 88 4.60 -10.79 -9.84
N ALA A 89 3.87 -9.76 -9.38
CA ALA A 89 2.71 -9.24 -10.08
C ALA A 89 3.06 -8.65 -11.45
N CYS A 90 4.27 -8.09 -11.59
CA CYS A 90 4.83 -7.52 -12.81
C CYS A 90 5.55 -8.53 -13.71
N SER A 91 5.65 -9.80 -13.30
CA SER A 91 6.28 -10.83 -14.13
C SER A 91 5.58 -10.94 -15.49
N PRO A 92 6.30 -11.27 -16.60
CA PRO A 92 5.71 -11.31 -17.94
C PRO A 92 4.47 -12.19 -18.07
N GLU A 93 4.38 -13.24 -17.25
CA GLU A 93 3.24 -14.18 -17.22
C GLU A 93 1.98 -13.58 -16.58
N LEU A 94 2.15 -12.72 -15.58
CA LEU A 94 1.06 -12.17 -14.77
C LEU A 94 0.71 -10.72 -15.12
N PHE A 95 1.64 -10.00 -15.75
CA PHE A 95 1.47 -8.59 -16.12
C PHE A 95 0.18 -8.33 -16.93
N PRO A 96 -0.17 -9.12 -17.98
CA PRO A 96 -1.39 -8.86 -18.76
C PRO A 96 -2.68 -8.96 -17.93
N ARG A 97 -2.66 -9.70 -16.81
CA ARG A 97 -3.81 -9.82 -15.90
C ARG A 97 -3.84 -8.70 -14.86
N ASN A 98 -2.68 -8.16 -14.49
CA ASN A 98 -2.53 -7.20 -13.42
C ASN A 98 -2.35 -5.75 -13.91
N GLU A 99 -2.17 -5.53 -15.22
CA GLU A 99 -1.87 -4.22 -15.82
C GLU A 99 -2.82 -3.12 -15.32
N GLN A 100 -4.13 -3.37 -15.33
CA GLN A 100 -5.12 -2.38 -14.87
C GLN A 100 -5.01 -2.07 -13.37
N LEU A 101 -4.68 -3.07 -12.55
CA LEU A 101 -4.49 -2.91 -11.11
C LEU A 101 -3.20 -2.12 -10.83
N LEU A 102 -2.12 -2.44 -11.55
CA LEU A 102 -0.83 -1.75 -11.49
C LEU A 102 -0.98 -0.29 -11.90
N ALA A 103 -1.65 -0.01 -13.02
CA ALA A 103 -1.94 1.34 -13.50
C ALA A 103 -2.76 2.12 -12.47
N LYS A 104 -3.76 1.49 -11.85
CA LYS A 104 -4.55 2.12 -10.78
C LYS A 104 -3.69 2.48 -9.56
N MET A 105 -2.82 1.58 -9.13
CA MET A 105 -1.89 1.85 -8.01
C MET A 105 -0.93 2.99 -8.34
N PHE A 106 -0.36 2.99 -9.56
CA PHE A 106 0.53 4.05 -10.02
C PHE A 106 -0.18 5.40 -10.02
N ASN A 107 -1.37 5.48 -10.64
CA ASN A 107 -2.17 6.70 -10.67
C ASN A 107 -2.54 7.18 -9.25
N THR A 108 -2.80 6.26 -8.32
CA THR A 108 -3.07 6.61 -6.91
C THR A 108 -1.86 7.27 -6.24
N VAL A 109 -0.65 6.78 -6.48
CA VAL A 109 0.58 7.40 -5.94
C VAL A 109 0.87 8.73 -6.66
N GLU A 110 0.74 8.77 -7.98
CA GLU A 110 0.94 9.98 -8.80
C GLU A 110 -0.01 11.11 -8.37
N ASN A 111 -1.26 10.80 -8.00
CA ASN A 111 -2.19 11.78 -7.45
C ASN A 111 -1.67 12.44 -6.15
N GLY A 112 -0.71 11.83 -5.46
CA GLY A 112 0.03 12.43 -4.35
C GLY A 112 0.92 13.62 -4.75
N LEU A 113 1.13 13.88 -6.04
CA LEU A 113 1.82 15.07 -6.54
C LEU A 113 0.90 16.30 -6.63
N LYS A 114 -0.40 16.16 -6.35
CA LYS A 114 -1.30 17.31 -6.25
C LYS A 114 -0.90 18.24 -5.10
N TYR A 115 -1.23 19.52 -5.25
CA TYR A 115 -0.82 20.57 -4.31
C TYR A 115 -1.25 20.29 -2.84
N GLN A 116 -2.40 19.65 -2.64
CA GLN A 116 -2.89 19.29 -1.29
C GLN A 116 -1.93 18.37 -0.51
N PHE A 117 -1.01 17.68 -1.21
CA PHE A 117 -0.01 16.78 -0.63
C PHE A 117 1.42 17.36 -0.71
N ASN A 118 1.59 18.68 -0.94
CA ASN A 118 2.91 19.26 -1.20
C ASN A 118 3.98 18.96 -0.12
N VAL A 119 3.57 18.93 1.16
CA VAL A 119 4.44 18.59 2.30
C VAL A 119 4.96 17.15 2.20
N ALA A 120 4.26 16.28 1.47
CA ALA A 120 4.59 14.89 1.28
C ALA A 120 5.19 14.57 -0.10
N TRP A 121 5.51 15.54 -0.95
CA TRP A 121 6.08 15.24 -2.28
C TRP A 121 7.37 14.39 -2.21
N ASN A 122 8.24 14.64 -1.23
CA ASN A 122 9.41 13.78 -1.01
C ASN A 122 9.01 12.32 -0.75
N HIS A 123 7.95 12.09 0.02
CA HIS A 123 7.41 10.75 0.27
C HIS A 123 6.83 10.11 -0.99
N VAL A 124 6.11 10.88 -1.80
CA VAL A 124 5.50 10.43 -3.05
C VAL A 124 6.57 10.00 -4.04
N LEU A 125 7.61 10.83 -4.23
CA LEU A 125 8.74 10.53 -5.11
C LEU A 125 9.50 9.27 -4.66
N LEU A 126 9.68 9.06 -3.36
CA LEU A 126 10.30 7.85 -2.83
C LEU A 126 9.48 6.58 -3.10
N VAL A 127 8.15 6.67 -3.07
CA VAL A 127 7.28 5.53 -3.40
C VAL A 127 7.26 5.29 -4.91
N LEU A 128 7.17 6.34 -5.73
CA LEU A 128 7.27 6.21 -7.20
C LEU A 128 8.59 5.58 -7.61
N ALA A 129 9.71 6.01 -7.03
CA ALA A 129 11.02 5.41 -7.26
C ALA A 129 11.01 3.90 -6.96
N ALA A 130 10.46 3.48 -5.82
CA ALA A 130 10.34 2.06 -5.47
C ALA A 130 9.45 1.28 -6.46
N MET A 131 8.40 1.90 -7.02
CA MET A 131 7.57 1.26 -8.05
C MET A 131 8.35 1.06 -9.37
N PHE A 132 9.22 1.99 -9.74
CA PHE A 132 10.06 1.87 -10.93
C PHE A 132 11.25 0.92 -10.75
N GLU A 133 11.80 0.76 -9.54
CA GLU A 133 12.86 -0.22 -9.26
C GLU A 133 12.41 -1.67 -9.49
N VAL A 134 11.10 -1.92 -9.43
CA VAL A 134 10.50 -3.25 -9.59
C VAL A 134 10.18 -3.58 -11.05
N HIS A 135 10.24 -2.60 -11.96
CA HIS A 135 9.94 -2.76 -13.38
C HIS A 135 11.18 -3.05 -14.22
#